data_AF-A0A8D3B5M0-F1
#
_entry.id   AF-A0A8D3B5M0-F1
#
_cell.length_a   1.000
_cell.length_b   1.000
_cell.length_c   1.000
_cell.angle_alpha   90.00
_cell.angle_beta   90.00
_cell.angle_gamma   90.00
#
_symmetry.space_group_name_H-M   'P 1'
#
loop_
_entity.id
_entity.type
_entity.pdbx_description
1 polymer ?
#
loop_
_entity_poly.entity_id
_entity_poly.type
_entity_poly.pdbx_seq_one_letter_code
_entity_poly.pdbx_strand_id
1 'polypeptide(L)'
;LSRNDFQQLLKQQALTCEQLEFVHDMRRRSKNRLAAQRCRKRKLDCIYNLQCEINKLKTEREKLIAERSQLSQMKLSTCHSVSALCQRVRSDANLQPEQLRVLAKYASPDCPLTSAFPHTDALLSAPALPVPPLASLSSRFVGLDMCTLAEDARPLSGRDAATGGDRRPL
;
A
#
# COMPACT_ATOMS: atom_id res chain seq x y z
N LEU A 1 -8.91 -49.08 8.76
CA LEU A 1 -8.40 -49.94 9.85
C LEU A 1 -7.26 -49.25 10.56
N SER A 2 -7.36 -49.19 11.89
CA SER A 2 -6.26 -48.73 12.73
C SER A 2 -5.05 -49.66 12.57
N ARG A 3 -3.91 -49.29 13.15
CA ARG A 3 -2.75 -50.19 13.20
C ARG A 3 -3.06 -51.47 13.98
N ASN A 4 -3.73 -51.33 15.12
CA ASN A 4 -3.99 -52.44 16.04
C ASN A 4 -5.01 -53.42 15.46
N ASP A 5 -6.12 -52.94 14.89
CA ASP A 5 -7.15 -53.82 14.28
C ASP A 5 -6.55 -54.62 13.12
N PHE A 6 -5.70 -53.98 12.32
CA PHE A 6 -5.03 -54.64 11.21
C PHE A 6 -4.06 -55.74 11.70
N GLN A 7 -3.31 -55.49 12.77
CA GLN A 7 -2.44 -56.51 13.36
C GLN A 7 -3.24 -57.65 14.00
N GLN A 8 -4.37 -57.36 14.66
CA GLN A 8 -5.26 -58.39 15.20
C GLN A 8 -5.84 -59.28 14.09
N LEU A 9 -6.30 -58.69 12.98
CA LEU A 9 -6.80 -59.43 11.83
C LEU A 9 -5.74 -60.35 11.23
N LEU A 10 -4.50 -59.86 11.08
CA LEU A 10 -3.41 -60.69 10.57
C LEU A 10 -3.05 -61.84 11.50
N LYS A 11 -3.17 -61.68 12.82
CA LYS A 11 -2.93 -62.76 13.80
C LYS A 11 -3.97 -63.87 13.76
N GLN A 12 -5.19 -63.56 13.31
CA GLN A 12 -6.27 -64.54 13.16
C GLN A 12 -6.08 -65.43 11.93
N GLN A 13 -5.22 -65.02 10.99
CA GLN A 13 -4.95 -65.74 9.75
C GLN A 13 -3.58 -66.44 9.82
N ALA A 14 -3.53 -67.73 9.49
CA ALA A 14 -2.28 -68.48 9.39
C ALA A 14 -1.56 -68.12 8.07
N LEU A 15 -0.79 -67.03 8.09
CA LEU A 15 -0.02 -66.54 6.95
C LEU A 15 1.46 -66.90 7.09
N THR A 16 2.12 -67.19 5.97
CA THR A 16 3.58 -67.35 5.94
C THR A 16 4.29 -66.00 6.06
N CYS A 17 5.59 -66.00 6.38
CA CYS A 17 6.39 -64.78 6.46
C CYS A 17 6.33 -63.95 5.15
N GLU A 18 6.48 -64.62 4.00
CA GLU A 18 6.43 -63.96 2.69
C GLU A 18 5.06 -63.30 2.43
N GLN A 19 3.96 -63.95 2.82
CA GLN A 19 2.62 -63.39 2.68
C GLN A 19 2.42 -62.17 3.59
N LEU A 20 2.94 -62.20 4.82
CA LEU A 20 2.89 -61.06 5.74
C LEU A 20 3.66 -59.86 5.20
N GLU A 21 4.88 -60.07 4.68
CA GLU A 21 5.68 -59.01 4.05
C GLU A 21 4.95 -58.39 2.85
N PHE A 22 4.38 -59.22 1.99
CA PHE A 22 3.60 -58.74 0.84
C PHE A 22 2.41 -57.88 1.27
N VAL A 23 1.62 -58.34 2.23
CA VAL A 23 0.44 -57.59 2.72
C VAL A 23 0.84 -56.28 3.40
N HIS A 24 1.95 -56.26 4.15
CA HIS A 24 2.50 -55.05 4.73
C HIS A 24 2.95 -54.04 3.68
N ASP A 25 3.66 -54.50 2.65
CA ASP A 25 4.13 -53.64 1.57
C ASP A 25 2.96 -53.08 0.75
N MET A 26 1.96 -53.89 0.44
CA MET A 26 0.71 -53.45 -0.20
C MET A 26 0.03 -52.34 0.60
N ARG A 27 -0.07 -52.50 1.93
CA ARG A 27 -0.64 -51.48 2.81
C ARG A 27 0.24 -50.22 2.85
N ARG A 28 1.57 -50.36 2.86
CA ARG A 28 2.52 -49.26 2.84
C ARG A 28 2.39 -48.42 1.57
N ARG A 29 2.40 -49.06 0.40
CA ARG A 29 2.22 -48.39 -0.91
C ARG A 29 0.87 -47.68 -0.99
N SER A 30 -0.20 -48.32 -0.53
CA SER A 30 -1.55 -47.73 -0.50
C SER A 30 -1.62 -46.47 0.36
N LYS A 31 -1.02 -46.49 1.57
CA LYS A 31 -0.92 -45.30 2.43
C LYS A 31 -0.09 -44.20 1.79
N ASN A 32 1.04 -44.53 1.16
CA ASN A 32 1.88 -43.54 0.49
C ASN A 32 1.13 -42.89 -0.68
N ARG A 33 0.40 -43.66 -1.48
CA ARG A 33 -0.46 -43.14 -2.55
C ARG A 33 -1.45 -42.09 -2.03
N LEU A 34 -2.16 -42.39 -0.93
CA LEU A 34 -3.08 -41.44 -0.29
C LEU A 34 -2.35 -40.22 0.31
N ALA A 35 -1.17 -40.42 0.90
CA ALA A 35 -0.37 -39.32 1.42
C ALA A 35 0.08 -38.37 0.31
N ALA A 36 0.57 -38.90 -0.82
CA ALA A 36 0.93 -38.12 -2.00
C ALA A 36 -0.26 -37.35 -2.56
N GLN A 37 -1.44 -37.98 -2.64
CA GLN A 37 -2.68 -37.31 -3.05
C GLN A 37 -3.02 -36.14 -2.11
N ARG A 38 -2.96 -36.35 -0.79
CA ARG A 38 -3.23 -35.30 0.21
C ARG A 38 -2.19 -34.18 0.18
N CYS A 39 -0.92 -34.49 -0.06
CA CYS A 39 0.13 -33.48 -0.21
C CYS A 39 -0.10 -32.63 -1.46
N ARG A 40 -0.44 -33.25 -2.60
CA ARG A 40 -0.80 -32.54 -3.83
C ARG A 40 -2.02 -31.65 -3.61
N LYS A 41 -3.07 -32.18 -2.97
CA LYS A 41 -4.27 -31.40 -2.62
C LYS A 41 -3.91 -30.19 -1.76
N ARG A 42 -3.21 -30.38 -0.64
CA ARG A 42 -2.79 -29.26 0.22
C ARG A 42 -1.95 -28.22 -0.52
N LYS A 43 -1.07 -28.64 -1.44
CA LYS A 43 -0.30 -27.70 -2.25
C LYS A 43 -1.20 -26.88 -3.18
N LEU A 44 -2.17 -27.52 -3.84
CA LEU A 44 -3.13 -26.83 -4.71
C LEU A 44 -4.05 -25.89 -3.91
N ASP A 45 -4.54 -26.33 -2.76
CA ASP A 45 -5.37 -25.51 -1.86
C ASP A 45 -4.59 -24.26 -1.42
N CYS A 46 -3.29 -24.41 -1.07
CA CYS A 46 -2.43 -23.29 -0.72
C CYS A 46 -2.22 -22.32 -1.90
N ILE A 47 -1.94 -22.84 -3.10
CA ILE A 47 -1.81 -22.02 -4.31
C ILE A 47 -3.10 -21.23 -4.57
N TYR A 48 -4.26 -21.89 -4.46
CA TYR A 48 -5.55 -21.25 -4.67
C TYR A 48 -5.82 -20.14 -3.64
N ASN A 49 -5.57 -20.40 -2.35
CA ASN A 49 -5.73 -19.39 -1.31
C ASN A 49 -4.85 -18.15 -1.56
N LEU A 50 -3.58 -18.36 -1.93
CA LEU A 50 -2.68 -17.26 -2.28
C LEU A 50 -3.19 -16.47 -3.50
N GLN A 51 -3.72 -17.15 -4.52
CA GLN A 51 -4.35 -16.48 -5.67
C GLN A 51 -5.55 -15.61 -5.24
N CYS A 52 -6.40 -16.12 -4.35
CA CYS A 52 -7.52 -15.36 -3.80
C CYS A 52 -7.05 -14.14 -2.99
N GLU A 53 -6.03 -14.28 -2.15
CA GLU A 53 -5.45 -13.18 -1.39
C GLU A 53 -4.85 -12.10 -2.30
N ILE A 54 -4.09 -12.50 -3.33
CA ILE A 54 -3.54 -11.58 -4.33
C ILE A 54 -4.67 -10.80 -5.02
N ASN A 55 -5.74 -11.47 -5.45
CA ASN A 55 -6.85 -10.82 -6.12
C ASN A 55 -7.56 -9.84 -5.18
N LYS A 56 -7.81 -10.22 -3.93
CA LYS A 56 -8.37 -9.33 -2.90
C LYS A 56 -7.51 -8.08 -2.72
N LEU A 57 -6.19 -8.25 -2.57
CA LEU A 57 -5.26 -7.13 -2.41
C LEU A 57 -5.23 -6.21 -3.63
N LYS A 58 -5.33 -6.77 -4.85
CA LYS A 58 -5.42 -5.97 -6.08
C LYS A 58 -6.68 -5.12 -6.12
N THR A 59 -7.84 -5.71 -5.82
CA THR A 59 -9.12 -4.99 -5.77
C THR A 59 -9.09 -3.87 -4.72
N GLU A 60 -8.57 -4.14 -3.51
CA GLU A 60 -8.44 -3.10 -2.49
C GLU A 60 -7.49 -1.98 -2.92
N ARG A 61 -6.37 -2.32 -3.58
CA ARG A 61 -5.46 -1.30 -4.14
C ARG A 61 -6.15 -0.40 -5.16
N GLU A 62 -6.90 -0.98 -6.10
CA GLU A 62 -7.63 -0.22 -7.12
C GLU A 62 -8.67 0.72 -6.49
N LYS A 63 -9.41 0.22 -5.49
CA LYS A 63 -10.34 1.04 -4.70
C LYS A 63 -9.64 2.22 -4.02
N LEU A 64 -8.53 1.98 -3.34
CA LEU A 64 -7.76 3.03 -2.67
C LEU A 64 -7.19 4.07 -3.66
N ILE A 65 -6.77 3.64 -4.85
CA ILE A 65 -6.33 4.56 -5.91
C ILE A 65 -7.48 5.46 -6.36
N ALA A 66 -8.69 4.90 -6.55
CA ALA A 66 -9.87 5.67 -6.92
C ALA A 66 -10.25 6.67 -5.82
N GLU A 67 -10.25 6.26 -4.56
CA GLU A 67 -10.53 7.13 -3.41
C GLU A 67 -9.51 8.27 -3.31
N ARG A 68 -8.21 7.98 -3.45
CA ARG A 68 -7.16 9.00 -3.46
C ARG A 68 -7.37 10.02 -4.58
N SER A 69 -7.72 9.56 -5.78
CA SER A 69 -8.01 10.43 -6.93
C SER A 69 -9.20 11.36 -6.62
N GLN A 70 -10.29 10.82 -6.09
CA GLN A 70 -11.47 11.59 -5.70
C GLN A 70 -11.15 12.63 -4.63
N LEU A 71 -10.41 12.24 -3.58
CA LEU A 71 -10.00 13.16 -2.52
C LEU A 71 -9.10 14.27 -3.06
N SER A 72 -8.19 13.96 -3.99
CA SER A 72 -7.34 14.94 -4.63
C SER A 72 -8.16 15.95 -5.45
N GLN A 73 -9.13 15.47 -6.23
CA GLN A 73 -10.04 16.34 -6.98
C GLN A 73 -10.86 17.26 -6.06
N MET A 74 -11.40 16.70 -4.98
CA MET A 74 -12.19 17.46 -4.00
C MET A 74 -11.35 18.51 -3.27
N LYS A 75 -10.10 18.17 -2.91
CA LYS A 75 -9.13 19.12 -2.37
C LYS A 75 -8.88 20.27 -3.34
N LEU A 76 -8.57 19.97 -4.61
CA LEU A 76 -8.32 21.00 -5.63
C LEU A 76 -9.52 21.92 -5.82
N SER A 77 -10.74 21.35 -5.93
CA SER A 77 -11.96 22.13 -6.06
C SER A 77 -12.19 23.05 -4.86
N THR A 78 -12.00 22.54 -3.64
CA THR A 78 -12.16 23.32 -2.41
C THR A 78 -11.12 24.44 -2.33
N CYS A 79 -9.85 24.15 -2.64
CA CYS A 79 -8.79 25.15 -2.71
C CYS A 79 -9.14 26.25 -3.71
N HIS A 80 -9.63 25.91 -4.91
CA HIS A 80 -10.07 26.89 -5.91
C HIS A 80 -11.24 27.75 -5.39
N SER A 81 -12.25 27.14 -4.77
CA SER A 81 -13.39 27.88 -4.20
C SER A 81 -12.97 28.84 -3.10
N VAL A 82 -12.06 28.41 -2.21
CA VAL A 82 -11.51 29.26 -1.15
C VAL A 82 -10.68 30.39 -1.76
N SER A 83 -9.76 30.11 -2.69
CA SER A 83 -9.00 31.15 -3.39
C SER A 83 -9.91 32.21 -4.02
N ALA A 84 -10.95 31.77 -4.74
CA ALA A 84 -11.90 32.67 -5.39
C ALA A 84 -12.68 33.52 -4.37
N LEU A 85 -13.16 32.93 -3.27
CA LEU A 85 -13.83 33.68 -2.21
C LEU A 85 -12.89 34.69 -1.59
N CYS A 86 -11.66 34.29 -1.27
CA CYS A 86 -10.68 35.16 -0.68
C CYS A 86 -10.29 36.32 -1.61
N GLN A 87 -10.23 36.09 -2.94
CA GLN A 87 -10.00 37.16 -3.90
C GLN A 87 -11.17 38.16 -3.89
N ARG A 88 -12.42 37.69 -3.90
CA ARG A 88 -13.61 38.56 -3.83
C ARG A 88 -13.64 39.39 -2.54
N VAL A 89 -13.45 38.76 -1.38
CA VAL A 89 -13.43 39.46 -0.08
C VAL A 89 -12.35 40.54 -0.06
N ARG A 90 -11.18 40.29 -0.64
CA ARG A 90 -10.11 41.30 -0.74
C ARG A 90 -10.53 42.50 -1.59
N SER A 91 -11.14 42.23 -2.74
CA SER A 91 -11.65 43.28 -3.63
C SER A 91 -12.75 44.10 -2.97
N ASP A 92 -13.71 43.45 -2.32
CA ASP A 92 -14.89 44.11 -1.73
C ASP A 92 -14.54 44.91 -0.47
N ALA A 93 -13.60 44.42 0.34
CA ALA A 93 -13.19 45.07 1.59
C ALA A 93 -12.18 46.23 1.39
N ASN A 94 -11.72 46.46 0.14
CA ASN A 94 -10.71 47.48 -0.22
C ASN A 94 -9.51 47.53 0.76
N LEU A 95 -9.06 46.35 1.18
CA LEU A 95 -8.03 46.20 2.21
C LEU A 95 -6.72 46.82 1.73
N GLN A 96 -6.16 47.71 2.55
CA GLN A 96 -4.87 48.32 2.24
C GLN A 96 -3.75 47.25 2.28
N PRO A 97 -2.67 47.40 1.49
CA PRO A 97 -1.57 46.44 1.43
C PRO A 97 -0.98 46.07 2.80
N GLU A 98 -0.97 47.02 3.74
CA GLU A 98 -0.46 46.81 5.10
C GLU A 98 -1.34 45.87 5.93
N GLN A 99 -2.66 45.93 5.77
CA GLN A 99 -3.62 45.05 6.46
C GLN A 99 -3.55 43.62 5.91
N LEU A 100 -3.30 43.49 4.60
CA LEU A 100 -3.07 42.22 3.92
C LEU A 100 -1.78 41.52 4.41
N ARG A 101 -0.69 42.27 4.68
CA ARG A 101 0.54 41.72 5.26
C ARG A 101 0.35 41.14 6.66
N VAL A 102 -0.55 41.71 7.47
CA VAL A 102 -0.86 41.17 8.81
C VAL A 102 -1.59 39.84 8.69
N LEU A 103 -2.58 39.73 7.80
CA LEU A 103 -3.32 38.48 7.57
C LEU A 103 -2.43 37.36 7.03
N ALA A 104 -1.47 37.69 6.15
CA ALA A 104 -0.51 36.72 5.61
C ALA A 104 0.37 36.06 6.69
N LYS A 105 0.66 36.77 7.80
CA LYS A 105 1.44 36.22 8.94
C LYS A 105 0.72 35.09 9.67
N TYR A 106 -0.61 35.06 9.61
CA TYR A 106 -1.44 34.03 10.23
C TYR A 106 -1.96 33.00 9.22
N ALA A 107 -1.68 33.19 7.93
CA ALA A 107 -2.04 32.24 6.90
C ALA A 107 -1.07 31.05 6.93
N SER A 108 -1.61 29.84 6.94
CA SER A 108 -0.81 28.61 6.75
C SER A 108 -0.13 28.63 5.37
N PRO A 109 1.08 28.06 5.20
CA PRO A 109 1.72 27.94 3.88
C PRO A 109 0.88 27.16 2.86
N ASP A 110 0.04 26.22 3.32
CA ASP A 110 -0.92 25.50 2.47
C ASP A 110 -2.22 26.27 2.23
N CYS A 111 -2.34 27.49 2.77
CA CYS A 111 -3.53 28.29 2.63
C CYS A 111 -3.60 28.88 1.22
N PRO A 112 -4.74 28.78 0.52
CA PRO A 112 -4.93 29.40 -0.79
C PRO A 112 -4.86 30.93 -0.76
N LEU A 113 -4.83 31.52 0.45
CA LEU A 113 -4.56 32.93 0.67
C LEU A 113 -3.15 33.33 0.21
N THR A 114 -2.16 32.45 0.31
CA THR A 114 -0.74 32.74 0.08
C THR A 114 -0.47 33.14 -1.37
N SER A 115 -1.16 32.52 -2.35
CA SER A 115 -0.99 32.83 -3.78
C SER A 115 -1.56 34.17 -4.22
N ALA A 116 -2.37 34.82 -3.38
CA ALA A 116 -2.97 36.11 -3.67
C ALA A 116 -2.19 37.28 -3.05
N PHE A 117 -1.02 37.03 -2.47
CA PHE A 117 -0.07 38.05 -2.03
C PHE A 117 1.16 38.00 -2.95
N PRO A 118 1.28 38.87 -3.98
CA PRO A 118 2.36 38.75 -4.97
C PRO A 118 3.78 39.07 -4.47
N HIS A 119 3.98 39.34 -3.18
CA HIS A 119 5.23 39.89 -2.66
C HIS A 119 5.45 39.61 -1.16
N THR A 120 5.44 38.34 -0.75
CA THR A 120 5.93 37.99 0.61
C THR A 120 7.45 37.87 0.63
N ASP A 121 8.08 37.33 -0.42
CA ASP A 121 9.52 37.07 -0.43
C ASP A 121 10.36 38.35 -0.53
N ALA A 122 9.88 39.37 -1.25
CA ALA A 122 10.55 40.68 -1.33
C ALA A 122 10.41 41.52 -0.05
N LEU A 123 9.40 41.23 0.78
CA LEU A 123 9.03 42.04 1.94
C LEU A 123 9.42 41.43 3.29
N LEU A 124 9.85 40.16 3.31
CA LEU A 124 10.54 39.53 4.44
C LEU A 124 12.04 39.86 4.49
N SER A 125 12.60 40.39 3.39
CA SER A 125 14.01 40.79 3.29
C SER A 125 14.28 42.27 3.61
N ALA A 126 13.24 43.05 3.94
CA ALA A 126 13.39 44.45 4.35
C ALA A 126 13.73 44.54 5.86
N PRO A 127 14.62 45.46 6.30
CA PRO A 127 15.01 45.55 7.70
C PRO A 127 13.78 45.83 8.56
N ALA A 128 13.61 45.05 9.63
CA ALA A 128 12.52 45.21 10.57
C ALA A 128 12.50 46.63 11.15
N LEU A 129 11.41 47.37 10.92
CA LEU A 129 11.07 48.49 11.80
C LEU A 129 10.56 47.94 13.14
N PRO A 130 10.80 48.62 14.26
CA PRO A 130 10.58 48.06 15.60
C PRO A 130 9.07 47.93 15.85
N VAL A 131 8.60 46.71 16.07
CA VAL A 131 7.23 46.43 16.53
C VAL A 131 7.29 46.15 18.04
N PRO A 132 6.41 46.72 18.88
CA PRO A 132 6.44 46.49 20.33
C PRO A 132 6.08 45.03 20.66
N PRO A 133 6.55 44.50 21.82
CA PRO A 133 6.47 43.07 22.09
C PRO A 133 5.04 42.69 22.51
N LEU A 134 4.40 41.83 21.72
CA LEU A 134 3.24 41.07 22.19
C LEU A 134 3.64 39.60 22.36
N ALA A 135 3.32 39.10 23.53
CA ALA A 135 3.83 37.91 24.19
C ALA A 135 3.90 36.65 23.31
N SER A 136 4.94 35.86 23.58
CA SER A 136 5.18 34.52 23.05
C SER A 136 4.00 33.59 23.32
N LEU A 137 3.31 33.16 22.27
CA LEU A 137 2.53 31.93 22.29
C LEU A 137 3.33 30.84 21.59
N SER A 138 4.01 30.06 22.43
CA SER A 138 4.61 28.78 22.08
C SER A 138 3.51 27.83 21.62
N SER A 139 3.62 27.33 20.39
CA SER A 139 3.01 26.06 20.02
C SER A 139 3.97 25.31 19.09
N ARG A 140 4.54 24.25 19.64
CA ARG A 140 5.27 23.23 18.88
C ARG A 140 4.25 22.45 18.07
N PHE A 141 4.47 22.29 16.77
CA PHE A 141 3.89 21.19 16.02
C PHE A 141 5.01 20.47 15.28
N VAL A 142 5.09 19.16 15.50
CA VAL A 142 6.11 18.26 14.97
C VAL A 142 5.45 17.39 13.90
N GLY A 143 6.11 17.25 12.75
CA GLY A 143 5.85 16.27 11.70
C GLY A 143 4.91 16.77 10.59
N LEU A 144 5.08 16.42 9.33
CA LEU A 144 6.04 15.59 8.62
C LEU A 144 5.78 15.79 7.11
N ASP A 145 6.84 15.60 6.30
CA ASP A 145 6.87 15.20 4.88
C ASP A 145 6.30 16.07 3.74
N MET A 146 7.26 16.70 3.04
CA MET A 146 7.57 16.50 1.61
C MET A 146 6.46 16.55 0.57
N CYS A 147 6.54 17.60 -0.26
CA CYS A 147 6.17 17.53 -1.67
C CYS A 147 7.32 18.12 -2.50
N THR A 148 8.33 17.30 -2.79
CA THR A 148 9.11 17.49 -4.03
C THR A 148 8.43 16.67 -5.12
N LEU A 149 7.83 17.39 -6.08
CA LEU A 149 7.57 16.85 -7.40
C LEU A 149 8.94 16.72 -8.09
N ALA A 150 9.51 15.53 -8.04
CA ALA A 150 10.55 15.12 -8.96
C ALA A 150 9.93 14.11 -9.94
N GLU A 151 9.83 14.55 -11.19
CA GLU A 151 9.58 13.78 -12.39
C GLU A 151 10.39 12.48 -12.39
N ASP A 152 9.73 11.34 -12.57
CA ASP A 152 10.39 10.13 -13.06
C ASP A 152 9.44 9.41 -14.02
N ALA A 153 9.49 9.84 -15.29
CA ALA A 153 9.04 9.05 -16.40
C ALA A 153 10.14 8.02 -16.74
N ARG A 154 9.91 6.73 -16.44
CA ARG A 154 10.65 5.63 -17.08
C ARG A 154 9.68 4.57 -17.62
N PRO A 155 9.82 4.17 -18.89
CA PRO A 155 8.96 3.18 -19.51
C PRO A 155 9.40 1.76 -19.18
N LEU A 156 8.46 0.92 -18.73
CA LEU A 156 8.65 -0.54 -18.70
C LEU A 156 8.33 -1.08 -20.09
N SER A 157 9.37 -1.18 -20.92
CA SER A 157 9.40 -1.98 -22.14
C SER A 157 9.30 -3.46 -21.76
N GLY A 158 8.16 -4.09 -22.07
CA GLY A 158 8.05 -5.54 -22.17
C GLY A 158 8.83 -6.06 -23.38
N ARG A 159 9.58 -7.15 -23.19
CA ARG A 159 10.07 -7.98 -24.28
C ARG A 159 10.12 -9.43 -23.80
N ASP A 160 9.17 -10.21 -24.29
CA ASP A 160 9.24 -11.66 -24.33
C ASP A 160 10.29 -12.10 -25.37
N ALA A 161 11.09 -13.11 -25.03
CA ALA A 161 11.62 -14.09 -25.98
C ALA A 161 12.17 -15.32 -25.25
N ALA A 162 11.54 -16.46 -25.51
CA ALA A 162 12.01 -17.78 -25.16
C ALA A 162 13.09 -18.26 -26.14
N THR A 163 14.18 -18.87 -25.65
CA THR A 163 14.89 -19.97 -26.34
C THR A 163 15.64 -20.83 -25.33
N GLY A 164 15.61 -22.15 -25.54
CA GLY A 164 16.03 -23.17 -24.57
C GLY A 164 17.53 -23.40 -24.42
N GLY A 165 17.85 -24.33 -23.51
CA GLY A 165 19.21 -24.75 -23.19
C GLY A 165 19.22 -25.81 -22.10
N ASP A 166 18.80 -27.03 -22.45
CA ASP A 166 19.02 -28.24 -21.66
C ASP A 166 20.54 -28.52 -21.59
N ARG A 167 21.13 -28.40 -20.40
CA ARG A 167 22.44 -28.98 -20.08
C ARG A 167 22.33 -29.72 -18.76
N ARG A 168 22.25 -31.05 -18.85
CA ARG A 168 22.54 -31.96 -17.74
C ARG A 168 24.01 -31.82 -17.31
N PRO A 169 24.30 -32.03 -16.02
CA PRO A 169 25.57 -32.59 -15.58
C PRO A 169 25.38 -34.02 -15.07
N LEU A 170 26.27 -34.90 -15.57
CA LEU A 170 26.80 -36.17 -15.03
C LEU A 170 25.83 -37.14 -14.35
#